data_AF-A0A833LRH5-F1
#
_entry.id   AF-A0A833LRH5-F1
#
_cell.length_a   1.000
_cell.length_b   1.000
_cell.length_c   1.000
_cell.angle_alpha   90.00
_cell.angle_beta   90.00
_cell.angle_gamma   90.00
#
_symmetry.space_group_name_H-M   'P 1'
#
loop_
_entity.id
_entity.type
_entity.pdbx_description
1 polymer ?
#
loop_
_entity_poly.entity_id
_entity_poly.type
_entity_poly.pdbx_seq_one_letter_code
_entity_poly.pdbx_strand_id
1 'polypeptide(L)'
;AKAEEKRIGSEVREEWEERNRIFHEVLIAACPSRWLKHFLSILYQQAERYRRLSLYLRPIPRDIHVEHEALLHAAINREAEKAAEILSEHIQLTFRSVQAIPAEQLNK
;
A
#
# COMPACT_ATOMS: atom_id res chain seq x y z
N ALA A 1 -18.16 -6.70 -3.62
CA ALA A 1 -17.37 -6.64 -2.37
C ALA A 1 -15.93 -6.34 -2.75
N LYS A 2 -15.34 -5.27 -2.21
CA LYS A 2 -13.99 -4.82 -2.56
C LYS A 2 -12.99 -5.93 -2.21
N ALA A 3 -11.99 -6.18 -3.07
CA ALA A 3 -11.01 -7.26 -2.87
C ALA A 3 -10.24 -7.12 -1.54
N GLU A 4 -10.12 -5.88 -1.06
CA GLU A 4 -9.38 -5.47 0.15
C GLU A 4 -10.12 -5.77 1.46
N GLU A 5 -11.44 -5.92 1.41
CA GLU A 5 -12.27 -6.04 2.62
C GLU A 5 -12.47 -7.51 3.04
N LYS A 6 -12.45 -8.45 2.09
CA LYS A 6 -12.69 -9.86 2.39
C LYS A 6 -11.46 -10.53 3.01
N ARG A 7 -11.68 -11.38 4.01
CA ARG A 7 -10.72 -12.44 4.39
C ARG A 7 -10.81 -13.54 3.33
N ILE A 8 -10.01 -13.43 2.27
CA ILE A 8 -10.00 -14.38 1.16
C ILE A 8 -8.86 -15.39 1.35
N GLY A 9 -8.99 -16.58 0.73
CA GLY A 9 -7.94 -17.60 0.70
C GLY A 9 -6.61 -17.08 0.16
N SER A 10 -5.53 -17.84 0.39
CA SER A 10 -4.15 -17.43 0.08
C SER A 10 -3.96 -16.99 -1.39
N GLU A 11 -4.52 -17.74 -2.34
CA GLU A 11 -4.39 -17.42 -3.78
C GLU A 11 -4.96 -16.04 -4.13
N VAL A 12 -6.13 -15.70 -3.59
CA VAL A 12 -6.76 -14.41 -3.87
C VAL A 12 -6.04 -13.26 -3.14
N ARG A 13 -5.38 -13.55 -2.01
CA ARG A 13 -4.51 -12.57 -1.34
C ARG A 13 -3.28 -12.28 -2.20
N GLU A 14 -2.62 -13.30 -2.74
CA GLU A 14 -1.47 -13.10 -3.63
C GLU A 14 -1.89 -12.36 -4.92
N GLU A 15 -3.04 -12.68 -5.49
CA GLU A 15 -3.58 -11.95 -6.64
C GLU A 15 -3.83 -10.47 -6.30
N TRP A 16 -4.37 -10.18 -5.12
CA TRP A 16 -4.55 -8.81 -4.67
C TRP A 16 -3.22 -8.07 -4.51
N GLU A 17 -2.22 -8.69 -3.89
CA GLU A 17 -0.89 -8.11 -3.69
C GLU A 17 -0.18 -7.83 -5.02
N GLU A 18 -0.33 -8.73 -5.99
CA GLU A 18 0.14 -8.54 -7.36
C GLU A 18 -0.49 -7.31 -8.00
N ARG A 19 -1.83 -7.20 -7.93
CA ARG A 19 -2.57 -6.05 -8.47
C ARG A 19 -2.20 -4.75 -7.77
N ASN A 20 -1.99 -4.79 -6.45
CA ASN A 20 -1.54 -3.66 -5.65
C ASN A 20 -0.14 -3.19 -6.10
N ARG A 21 0.78 -4.13 -6.34
CA ARG A 21 2.12 -3.80 -6.86
C ARG A 21 2.04 -3.13 -8.22
N ILE A 22 1.28 -3.70 -9.15
CA ILE A 22 1.07 -3.14 -10.50
C ILE A 22 0.49 -1.72 -10.41
N PHE A 23 -0.48 -1.48 -9.53
CA PHE A 23 -1.04 -0.15 -9.32
C PHE A 23 0.05 0.88 -8.97
N HIS A 24 0.88 0.60 -7.97
CA HIS A 24 1.96 1.50 -7.57
C HIS A 24 3.05 1.66 -8.65
N GLU A 25 3.37 0.61 -9.41
CA GLU A 25 4.31 0.67 -10.52
C GLU A 25 3.80 1.58 -11.66
N VAL A 26 2.50 1.50 -11.97
CA VAL A 26 1.87 2.33 -13.02
C VAL A 26 1.91 3.81 -12.66
N LEU A 27 1.69 4.18 -11.39
CA LEU A 27 1.76 5.58 -10.93
C LEU A 27 3.11 6.25 -11.23
N ILE A 28 4.19 5.47 -11.25
CA ILE A 28 5.55 5.97 -11.50
C ILE A 28 6.10 5.57 -12.88
N ALA A 29 5.30 4.95 -13.75
CA ALA A 29 5.77 4.40 -15.01
C ALA A 29 6.42 5.44 -15.93
N ALA A 30 5.92 6.69 -15.90
CA ALA A 30 6.45 7.82 -16.65
C ALA A 30 7.77 8.39 -16.09
N CYS A 31 8.24 7.93 -14.92
CA CYS A 31 9.52 8.36 -14.37
C CYS A 31 10.69 7.87 -15.27
N PRO A 32 11.53 8.78 -15.81
CA PRO A 32 12.62 8.41 -16.72
C PRO A 32 13.81 7.79 -15.98
N SER A 33 13.95 8.03 -14.67
CA SER A 33 15.08 7.54 -13.88
C SER A 33 14.92 6.05 -13.54
N ARG A 34 15.72 5.21 -14.20
CA ARG A 34 15.77 3.76 -13.91
C ARG A 34 16.24 3.47 -12.48
N TRP A 35 17.19 4.25 -11.97
CA TRP A 35 17.71 4.11 -10.60
C TRP A 35 16.64 4.43 -9.57
N LEU A 36 15.88 5.51 -9.75
CA LEU A 36 14.82 5.86 -8.82
C LEU A 36 13.74 4.77 -8.77
N LYS A 37 13.31 4.26 -9.93
CA LYS A 37 12.36 3.14 -10.00
C LYS A 37 12.90 1.88 -9.31
N HIS A 38 14.19 1.58 -9.45
CA HIS A 38 14.82 0.46 -8.77
C HIS A 38 14.80 0.63 -7.25
N PHE A 39 15.18 1.80 -6.72
CA PHE A 39 15.11 2.08 -5.28
C PHE A 39 13.68 1.99 -4.75
N LEU A 40 12.69 2.53 -5.47
CA LEU A 40 11.28 2.44 -5.11
C LEU A 40 10.79 0.98 -5.05
N SER A 41 11.23 0.13 -5.99
CA SER A 41 10.90 -1.31 -5.98
C SER A 41 11.46 -2.00 -4.73
N ILE A 42 12.71 -1.71 -4.35
CA ILE A 42 13.30 -2.24 -3.11
C ILE A 42 12.47 -1.81 -1.89
N LEU A 43 12.15 -0.52 -1.79
CA LEU A 43 11.37 0.02 -0.67
C LEU A 43 9.96 -0.59 -0.63
N TYR A 44 9.32 -0.78 -1.78
CA TYR A 44 8.01 -1.42 -1.88
C TYR A 44 8.02 -2.83 -1.31
N GLN A 45 9.02 -3.64 -1.69
CA GLN A 45 9.20 -5.03 -1.22
C GLN A 45 9.45 -5.09 0.30
N GLN A 46 10.24 -4.16 0.85
CA GLN A 46 10.46 -4.07 2.29
C GLN A 46 9.17 -3.68 3.03
N ALA A 47 8.42 -2.72 2.49
CA ALA A 47 7.17 -2.23 3.07
C ALA A 47 6.01 -3.25 2.98
N GLU A 48 6.05 -4.17 2.03
CA GLU A 48 5.00 -5.18 1.81
C GLU A 48 4.75 -6.05 3.04
N ARG A 49 5.82 -6.49 3.71
CA ARG A 49 5.72 -7.30 4.94
C ARG A 49 4.90 -6.59 6.02
N TYR A 50 5.11 -5.29 6.17
CA TYR A 50 4.42 -4.44 7.15
C TYR A 50 2.98 -4.13 6.74
N ARG A 51 2.71 -3.94 5.44
CA ARG A 51 1.34 -3.82 4.91
C ARG A 51 0.54 -5.11 5.12
N ARG A 52 1.10 -6.27 4.78
CA ARG A 52 0.46 -7.57 5.00
C ARG A 52 0.11 -7.79 6.49
N LEU A 53 1.02 -7.42 7.38
CA LEU A 53 0.81 -7.52 8.83
C LEU A 53 -0.31 -6.56 9.31
N SER A 54 -0.27 -5.30 8.90
CA SER A 54 -1.29 -4.32 9.28
C SER A 54 -2.68 -4.70 8.75
N LEU A 55 -2.77 -5.32 7.58
CA LEU A 55 -4.02 -5.78 6.99
C LEU A 55 -4.59 -7.04 7.61
N TYR A 56 -3.71 -7.90 8.11
CA TYR A 56 -4.11 -9.11 8.80
C TYR A 56 -4.64 -8.81 10.20
N LEU A 57 -3.89 -8.03 10.98
CA LEU A 57 -4.22 -7.72 12.38
C LEU A 57 -5.22 -6.56 12.52
N ARG A 58 -5.30 -5.67 11.53
CA ARG A 58 -6.18 -4.49 11.49
C ARG A 58 -6.25 -3.69 12.80
N PRO A 59 -5.10 -3.31 13.40
CA PRO A 59 -5.07 -2.57 14.66
C PRO A 59 -5.67 -1.17 14.52
N ILE A 60 -5.56 -0.56 13.34
CA ILE A 60 -6.23 0.70 12.97
C ILE A 60 -7.17 0.40 11.79
N PRO A 61 -8.48 0.69 11.90
CA PRO A 61 -9.40 0.57 10.78
C PRO A 61 -9.04 1.54 9.65
N ARG A 62 -9.03 1.05 8.41
CA ARG A 62 -8.86 1.86 7.20
C ARG A 62 -9.56 1.21 6.01
N ASP A 63 -9.99 2.02 5.06
CA ASP A 63 -10.51 1.58 3.76
C ASP A 63 -9.46 1.88 2.70
N ILE A 64 -8.62 0.89 2.41
CA ILE A 64 -7.54 1.03 1.41
C ILE A 64 -8.09 1.41 0.04
N HIS A 65 -9.31 1.00 -0.27
CA HIS A 65 -9.86 1.17 -1.60
C HIS A 65 -10.11 2.65 -1.83
N VAL A 66 -10.67 3.32 -0.83
CA VAL A 66 -10.87 4.77 -0.84
C VAL A 66 -9.53 5.50 -0.93
N GLU A 67 -8.49 5.01 -0.26
CA GLU A 67 -7.15 5.60 -0.37
C GLU A 67 -6.56 5.45 -1.78
N HIS A 68 -6.64 4.27 -2.38
CA HIS A 68 -6.17 4.00 -3.74
C HIS A 68 -7.00 4.75 -4.79
N GLU A 69 -8.31 4.87 -4.60
CA GLU A 69 -9.21 5.65 -5.45
C GLU A 69 -8.86 7.14 -5.40
N ALA A 70 -8.62 7.70 -4.20
CA ALA A 70 -8.17 9.07 -4.04
C ALA A 70 -6.83 9.33 -4.74
N LEU A 71 -5.87 8.40 -4.59
CA LEU A 71 -4.56 8.49 -5.24
C LEU A 71 -4.67 8.39 -6.77
N LEU A 72 -5.50 7.47 -7.27
CA LEU A 72 -5.80 7.32 -8.70
C LEU A 72 -6.36 8.61 -9.28
N HIS A 73 -7.34 9.21 -8.63
CA HIS A 73 -7.95 10.46 -9.09
C HIS A 73 -6.95 11.61 -9.12
N ALA A 74 -6.13 11.78 -8.07
CA ALA A 74 -5.07 12.78 -8.04
C ALA A 74 -4.07 12.58 -9.19
N ALA A 75 -3.66 11.32 -9.45
CA ALA A 75 -2.74 10.99 -10.53
C ALA A 75 -3.32 11.28 -11.92
N ILE A 76 -4.57 10.87 -12.21
CA ILE A 76 -5.23 11.11 -13.50
C ILE A 76 -5.45 12.62 -13.74
N ASN A 77 -5.77 13.37 -12.69
CA ASN A 77 -5.93 14.83 -12.75
C ASN A 77 -4.60 15.59 -12.79
N ARG A 78 -3.46 14.89 -12.76
CA ARG A 78 -2.10 15.47 -12.76
C ARG A 78 -1.82 16.38 -11.55
N GLU A 79 -2.44 16.08 -10.41
CA GLU A 79 -2.24 16.78 -9.14
C GLU A 79 -1.06 16.15 -8.38
N ALA A 80 0.16 16.40 -8.83
CA ALA A 80 1.37 15.69 -8.37
C ALA A 80 1.62 15.84 -6.86
N GLU A 81 1.52 17.05 -6.33
CA GLU A 81 1.74 17.36 -4.91
C GLU A 81 0.71 16.63 -4.04
N LYS A 82 -0.57 16.69 -4.43
CA LYS A 82 -1.66 16.01 -3.73
C LYS A 82 -1.51 14.49 -3.78
N ALA A 83 -1.12 13.93 -4.92
CA ALA A 83 -0.83 12.51 -5.04
C ALA A 83 0.32 12.09 -4.11
N ALA A 84 1.36 12.91 -3.99
CA ALA A 84 2.47 12.67 -3.07
C ALA A 84 2.03 12.76 -1.59
N GLU A 85 1.17 13.71 -1.23
CA GLU A 85 0.60 13.82 0.12
C GLU A 85 -0.25 12.60 0.49
N ILE A 86 -1.15 12.18 -0.41
CA ILE A 86 -2.00 10.99 -0.20
C ILE A 86 -1.13 9.74 -0.04
N LEU A 87 -0.12 9.56 -0.91
CA LEU A 87 0.78 8.41 -0.82
C LEU A 87 1.62 8.42 0.46
N SER A 88 2.09 9.59 0.88
CA SER A 88 2.83 9.74 2.13
C SER A 88 1.98 9.32 3.32
N GLU A 89 0.74 9.82 3.39
CA GLU A 89 -0.19 9.47 4.47
C GLU A 89 -0.57 7.98 4.44
N HIS A 90 -0.76 7.39 3.26
CA HIS A 90 -0.97 5.94 3.10
C HIS A 90 0.16 5.10 3.70
N ILE A 91 1.42 5.51 3.47
CA ILE A 91 2.62 4.85 4.03
C ILE A 91 2.67 5.06 5.55
N GLN A 92 2.45 6.30 6.03
CA GLN A 92 2.47 6.62 7.45
C GLN A 92 1.37 5.89 8.23
N LEU A 93 0.20 5.70 7.64
CA LEU A 93 -0.88 4.94 8.28
C LEU A 93 -0.49 3.46 8.43
N THR A 94 0.25 2.89 7.49
CA THR A 94 0.82 1.54 7.63
C THR A 94 1.80 1.50 8.80
N PHE A 95 2.69 2.48 8.90
CA PHE A 95 3.65 2.59 10.01
C PHE A 95 2.94 2.69 11.36
N ARG A 96 2.00 3.63 11.52
CA ARG A 96 1.20 3.78 12.74
C ARG A 96 0.39 2.54 13.07
N SER A 97 -0.14 1.85 12.06
CA SER A 97 -0.84 0.58 12.26
C SER A 97 0.10 -0.46 12.85
N VAL A 98 1.32 -0.62 12.31
CA VAL A 98 2.29 -1.57 12.85
C VAL A 98 2.72 -1.19 14.27
N GLN A 99 2.93 0.09 14.56
CA GLN A 99 3.24 0.55 15.92
C GLN A 99 2.12 0.26 16.94
N ALA A 100 0.87 0.21 16.49
CA ALA A 100 -0.28 -0.08 17.33
C ALA A 100 -0.48 -1.59 17.59
N ILE A 101 0.34 -2.47 16.99
CA ILE A 101 0.27 -3.91 17.23
C ILE A 101 0.87 -4.22 18.62
N PRO A 102 0.13 -4.91 19.52
CA PRO A 102 0.69 -5.36 20.79
C PRO A 102 1.88 -6.31 20.60
N ALA A 103 2.92 -6.15 21.43
CA ALA A 103 4.17 -6.92 21.30
C ALA A 103 3.95 -8.43 21.36
N GLU A 104 2.93 -8.89 22.08
CA GLU A 104 2.54 -10.29 22.22
C GLU A 104 2.06 -10.91 20.89
N GLN A 105 1.68 -10.09 19.92
CA GLN A 105 1.25 -10.54 18.59
C GLN A 105 2.38 -10.52 17.56
N LEU A 106 3.52 -9.89 17.86
CA LEU A 106 4.68 -9.80 16.94
C LEU A 106 5.64 -10.99 17.08
N ASN A 107 5.66 -11.66 18.24
CA ASN A 107 6.64 -12.70 18.60
C ASN A 107 6.05 -14.12 18.70
N LYS A 108 4.96 -14.40 17.99
CA LYS A 108 4.43 -15.77 17.83
C LYS A 108 4.77 -16.31 16.45
#